data_AF-A0A9P7F1R0-F1
#
_entry.id   AF-A0A9P7F1R0-F1
#
_cell.length_a   1.000
_cell.length_b   1.000
_cell.length_c   1.000
_cell.angle_alpha   90.00
_cell.angle_beta   90.00
_cell.angle_gamma   90.00
#
_symmetry.space_group_name_H-M   'P 1'
#
loop_
_entity.id
_entity.type
_entity.pdbx_description
1 polymer ?
#
loop_
_entity_poly.entity_id
_entity_poly.type
_entity_poly.pdbx_seq_one_letter_code
_entity_poly.pdbx_strand_id
1 'polypeptide(L)'
;MGNLLNNSITTGKPTAWRTHASNFYPSLNGKITPSCINISPAWFQQGREVYGFSPEVSASLKGDVGSNIMTSLQRSGILVSAALQVMHPDLYWAGLKTQVRLGEWATWYQLHDMCHHLKCWMLVFNVVSVICNRRSPPHRDPKCRPEAFDIMTTAGIYHLVIMDFMNLGIKFLYDSGSMLASSCRLVRHHMHVEEGSWIVTAWYMRDSIHNFVRTPRTDYAKYGTVKCSHPVAKNDA
;
A
#
# COMPACT_ATOMS: atom_id res chain seq x y z
N MET A 1 -4.62 -1.08 -19.16
CA MET A 1 -4.59 -0.20 -17.97
C MET A 1 -5.37 1.11 -18.17
N GLY A 2 -5.31 1.76 -19.36
CA GLY A 2 -5.91 3.08 -19.61
C GLY A 2 -7.37 3.27 -19.18
N ASN A 3 -8.30 2.36 -19.54
CA ASN A 3 -9.72 2.53 -19.20
C ASN A 3 -10.03 2.47 -17.70
N LEU A 4 -9.29 1.66 -16.91
CA LEU A 4 -9.46 1.59 -15.45
C LEU A 4 -8.94 2.86 -14.76
N LEU A 5 -7.84 3.42 -15.27
CA LEU A 5 -7.23 4.64 -14.75
C LEU A 5 -8.13 5.85 -15.02
N ASN A 6 -8.66 5.99 -16.24
CA ASN A 6 -9.53 7.10 -16.63
C ASN A 6 -10.80 7.22 -15.77
N ASN A 7 -11.37 6.10 -15.34
CA ASN A 7 -12.63 6.07 -14.58
C ASN A 7 -12.46 6.35 -13.06
N SER A 8 -11.24 6.57 -12.59
CA SER A 8 -10.96 6.74 -11.15
C SER A 8 -11.13 8.17 -10.62
N ILE A 9 -11.33 9.14 -11.51
CA ILE A 9 -11.49 10.57 -11.19
C ILE A 9 -12.98 10.96 -11.27
N THR A 10 -13.47 11.73 -10.30
CA THR A 10 -14.84 12.24 -10.26
C THR A 10 -14.89 13.73 -9.88
N THR A 11 -15.96 14.42 -10.23
CA THR A 11 -16.23 15.83 -9.85
C THR A 11 -16.86 15.96 -8.45
N GLY A 12 -16.77 14.92 -7.62
CA GLY A 12 -17.61 14.70 -6.43
C GLY A 12 -17.45 15.68 -5.24
N LYS A 13 -18.11 15.38 -4.12
CA LYS A 13 -18.18 16.23 -2.91
C LYS A 13 -16.79 16.46 -2.26
N PRO A 14 -16.57 17.59 -1.55
CA PRO A 14 -15.28 17.95 -0.93
C PRO A 14 -14.69 16.92 0.04
N THR A 15 -15.52 16.05 0.62
CA THR A 15 -15.08 15.00 1.57
C THR A 15 -14.46 13.78 0.87
N ALA A 16 -14.68 13.59 -0.43
CA ALA A 16 -14.16 12.48 -1.22
C ALA A 16 -12.84 12.84 -1.91
N TRP A 17 -11.88 13.40 -1.16
CA TRP A 17 -10.61 13.89 -1.71
C TRP A 17 -9.86 12.85 -2.56
N ARG A 18 -10.05 11.55 -2.26
CA ARG A 18 -9.37 10.46 -2.97
C ARG A 18 -9.72 10.36 -4.46
N THR A 19 -10.89 10.85 -4.87
CA THR A 19 -11.36 10.81 -6.26
C THR A 19 -11.65 12.20 -6.83
N HIS A 20 -11.56 13.25 -6.02
CA HIS A 20 -11.89 14.61 -6.45
C HIS A 20 -10.94 15.11 -7.55
N ALA A 21 -11.49 15.55 -8.69
CA ALA A 21 -10.73 15.95 -9.88
C ALA A 21 -9.64 17.00 -9.62
N SER A 22 -9.89 17.97 -8.73
CA SER A 22 -8.90 19.00 -8.38
C SER A 22 -7.62 18.47 -7.73
N ASN A 23 -7.61 17.22 -7.27
CA ASN A 23 -6.41 16.60 -6.70
C ASN A 23 -5.57 15.87 -7.75
N PHE A 24 -6.01 15.81 -9.01
CA PHE A 24 -5.29 15.15 -10.10
C PHE A 24 -4.68 16.18 -11.04
N TYR A 25 -3.40 16.04 -11.31
CA TYR A 25 -2.62 16.98 -12.11
C TYR A 25 -2.23 16.36 -13.45
N PRO A 26 -2.24 17.14 -14.55
CA PRO A 26 -1.84 16.63 -15.85
C PRO A 26 -0.40 16.11 -15.83
N SER A 27 -0.11 15.09 -16.64
CA SER A 27 1.26 14.61 -16.82
C SER A 27 2.06 15.56 -17.70
N LEU A 28 3.29 15.85 -17.31
CA LEU A 28 4.22 16.76 -18.01
C LEU A 28 4.32 16.48 -19.51
N ASN A 29 4.27 15.21 -19.91
CA ASN A 29 4.38 14.74 -21.30
C ASN A 29 3.20 13.86 -21.75
N GLY A 30 2.09 13.85 -21.00
CA GLY A 30 0.91 13.01 -21.29
C GLY A 30 1.11 11.48 -21.16
N LYS A 31 2.30 10.98 -20.76
CA LYS A 31 2.57 9.54 -20.66
C LYS A 31 1.93 8.87 -19.44
N ILE A 32 1.70 9.62 -18.36
CA ILE A 32 1.07 9.11 -17.14
C ILE A 32 -0.37 9.63 -17.09
N THR A 33 -1.33 8.71 -17.04
CA THR A 33 -2.74 9.04 -16.81
C THR A 33 -2.95 9.36 -15.32
N PRO A 34 -3.33 10.60 -14.94
CA PRO A 34 -3.67 10.92 -13.56
C PRO A 34 -4.82 10.04 -13.10
N SER A 35 -4.66 9.33 -11.99
CA SER A 35 -5.61 8.27 -11.58
C SER A 35 -5.25 7.62 -10.25
N CYS A 36 -6.18 6.84 -9.70
CA CYS A 36 -5.94 6.00 -8.53
C CYS A 36 -6.73 4.69 -8.65
N ILE A 37 -6.03 3.56 -8.70
CA ILE A 37 -6.68 2.23 -8.68
C ILE A 37 -6.28 1.46 -7.43
N ASN A 38 -7.19 0.60 -6.96
CA ASN A 38 -6.95 -0.32 -5.86
C ASN A 38 -7.02 -1.75 -6.38
N ILE A 39 -6.01 -2.54 -6.04
CA ILE A 39 -5.76 -3.88 -6.57
C ILE A 39 -5.69 -4.80 -5.36
N SER A 40 -6.52 -5.83 -5.35
CA SER A 40 -6.58 -6.81 -4.27
C SER A 40 -7.26 -8.10 -4.73
N PRO A 41 -6.71 -9.27 -4.37
CA PRO A 41 -7.33 -10.55 -4.67
C PRO A 41 -8.56 -10.81 -3.78
N ALA A 42 -8.66 -10.12 -2.64
CA ALA A 42 -9.76 -10.24 -1.70
C ALA A 42 -9.96 -8.92 -0.95
N TRP A 43 -11.06 -8.22 -1.25
CA TRP A 43 -11.38 -6.90 -0.71
C TRP A 43 -12.87 -6.76 -0.43
N PHE A 44 -13.23 -6.14 0.69
CA PHE A 44 -14.61 -5.74 0.98
C PHE A 44 -14.99 -4.46 0.26
N GLN A 45 -16.07 -4.48 -0.52
CA GLN A 45 -16.60 -3.27 -1.14
C GLN A 45 -16.87 -2.18 -0.09
N GLN A 46 -16.81 -0.91 -0.51
CA GLN A 46 -16.97 0.21 0.41
C GLN A 46 -18.30 0.13 1.17
N GLY A 47 -18.24 0.27 2.50
CA GLY A 47 -19.42 0.17 3.37
C GLY A 47 -19.87 -1.27 3.66
N ARG A 48 -19.18 -2.29 3.12
CA ARG A 48 -19.49 -3.72 3.30
C ARG A 48 -18.48 -4.46 4.18
N GLU A 49 -17.74 -3.72 5.01
CA GLU A 49 -16.82 -4.28 6.02
C GLU A 49 -17.58 -4.66 7.29
N VAL A 50 -18.69 -5.40 7.14
CA VAL A 50 -19.60 -5.81 8.22
C VAL A 50 -20.03 -7.26 8.03
N TYR A 51 -20.62 -7.86 9.08
CA TYR A 51 -21.09 -9.24 9.06
C TYR A 51 -22.08 -9.49 7.91
N GLY A 52 -21.99 -10.68 7.28
CA GLY A 52 -22.86 -11.09 6.19
C GLY A 52 -22.34 -10.78 4.77
N PHE A 53 -21.29 -9.97 4.65
CA PHE A 53 -20.58 -9.79 3.38
C PHE A 53 -19.30 -10.62 3.34
N SER A 54 -18.90 -11.00 2.13
CA SER A 54 -17.63 -11.68 1.86
C SER A 54 -16.71 -10.77 1.03
N PRO A 55 -15.38 -10.92 1.16
CA PRO A 55 -14.46 -10.22 0.28
C PRO A 55 -14.58 -10.74 -1.16
N GLU A 56 -14.28 -9.87 -2.12
CA GLU A 56 -14.30 -10.19 -3.55
C GLU A 56 -12.99 -9.73 -4.21
N VAL A 57 -12.70 -10.29 -5.39
CA VAL A 57 -11.63 -9.79 -6.25
C VAL A 57 -11.94 -8.34 -6.65
N SER A 58 -10.97 -7.45 -6.45
CA SER A 58 -11.11 -6.04 -6.84
C SER A 58 -11.44 -5.88 -8.32
N ALA A 59 -12.22 -4.86 -8.67
CA ALA A 59 -12.60 -4.60 -10.07
C ALA A 59 -11.38 -4.45 -11.00
N SER A 60 -10.28 -3.86 -10.50
CA SER A 60 -9.05 -3.67 -11.26
C SER A 60 -8.29 -4.97 -11.59
N LEU A 61 -8.63 -6.07 -10.92
CA LEU A 61 -8.05 -7.39 -11.17
C LEU A 61 -8.92 -8.29 -12.06
N LYS A 62 -10.15 -7.90 -12.38
CA LYS A 62 -11.03 -8.73 -13.23
C LYS A 62 -10.62 -8.63 -14.70
N GLY A 63 -10.68 -9.77 -15.40
CA GLY A 63 -10.33 -9.89 -16.82
C GLY A 63 -8.82 -9.81 -17.12
N ASP A 64 -8.46 -9.87 -18.40
CA ASP A 64 -7.06 -10.00 -18.86
C ASP A 64 -6.15 -8.85 -18.42
N VAL A 65 -6.72 -7.65 -18.24
CA VAL A 65 -5.97 -6.48 -17.75
C VAL A 65 -5.44 -6.70 -16.34
N GLY A 66 -6.17 -7.42 -15.49
CA GLY A 66 -5.77 -7.74 -14.12
C GLY A 66 -4.50 -8.59 -14.08
N SER A 67 -4.40 -9.60 -14.94
CA SER A 67 -3.21 -10.47 -15.05
C SER A 67 -1.96 -9.66 -15.40
N ASN A 68 -2.07 -8.74 -16.37
CA ASN A 68 -0.94 -7.88 -16.77
C ASN A 68 -0.48 -6.93 -15.65
N ILE A 69 -1.43 -6.38 -14.89
CA ILE A 69 -1.14 -5.54 -13.72
C ILE A 69 -0.38 -6.35 -12.68
N MET A 70 -0.83 -7.58 -12.41
CA MET A 70 -0.24 -8.46 -11.40
C MET A 70 1.20 -8.83 -11.79
N THR A 71 1.45 -9.23 -13.03
CA THR A 71 2.79 -9.50 -13.56
C THR A 71 3.71 -8.28 -13.44
N SER A 72 3.19 -7.08 -13.74
CA SER A 72 3.97 -5.83 -13.65
C SER A 72 4.36 -5.48 -12.21
N LEU A 73 3.54 -5.85 -11.22
CA LEU A 73 3.77 -5.55 -9.81
C LEU A 73 4.65 -6.60 -9.10
N GLN A 74 4.86 -7.78 -9.68
CA GLN A 74 5.56 -8.90 -9.01
C GLN A 74 6.94 -8.51 -8.47
N ARG A 75 7.79 -7.89 -9.30
CA ARG A 75 9.16 -7.52 -8.88
C ARG A 75 9.17 -6.53 -7.72
N SER A 76 8.47 -5.40 -7.87
CA SER A 76 8.36 -4.40 -6.81
C SER A 76 7.73 -4.98 -5.54
N GLY A 77 6.73 -5.84 -5.74
CA GLY A 77 6.02 -6.51 -4.68
C GLY A 77 6.88 -7.45 -3.83
N ILE A 78 7.74 -8.24 -4.47
CA ILE A 78 8.73 -9.10 -3.78
C ILE A 78 9.71 -8.23 -2.99
N LEU A 79 10.23 -7.15 -3.59
CA LEU A 79 11.16 -6.25 -2.91
C LEU A 79 10.54 -5.59 -1.67
N VAL A 80 9.31 -5.08 -1.81
CA VAL A 80 8.59 -4.44 -0.71
C VAL A 80 8.22 -5.46 0.38
N SER A 81 7.86 -6.68 0.01
CA SER A 81 7.60 -7.76 0.96
C SER A 81 8.88 -8.17 1.71
N ALA A 82 10.02 -8.25 1.03
CA ALA A 82 11.32 -8.52 1.65
C ALA A 82 11.74 -7.39 2.60
N ALA A 83 11.55 -6.13 2.19
CA ALA A 83 11.79 -4.98 3.07
C ALA A 83 10.91 -5.06 4.33
N LEU A 84 9.63 -5.42 4.19
CA LEU A 84 8.75 -5.62 5.34
C LEU A 84 9.23 -6.76 6.24
N GLN A 85 9.74 -7.86 5.67
CA GLN A 85 10.29 -8.97 6.44
C GLN A 85 11.44 -8.53 7.35
N VAL A 86 12.29 -7.61 6.88
CA VAL A 86 13.39 -7.04 7.67
C VAL A 86 12.87 -6.04 8.71
N MET A 87 11.99 -5.13 8.30
CA MET A 87 11.52 -4.04 9.17
C MET A 87 10.53 -4.51 10.23
N HIS A 88 9.69 -5.48 9.93
CA HIS A 88 8.64 -5.98 10.82
C HIS A 88 8.32 -7.46 10.51
N PRO A 89 9.19 -8.40 10.94
CA PRO A 89 9.05 -9.83 10.62
C PRO A 89 7.69 -10.42 11.00
N ASP A 90 7.17 -10.08 12.18
CA ASP A 90 5.87 -10.59 12.64
C ASP A 90 4.73 -10.16 11.72
N LEU A 91 4.74 -8.92 11.24
CA LEU A 91 3.75 -8.40 10.30
C LEU A 91 3.87 -9.05 8.92
N TYR A 92 5.09 -9.31 8.46
CA TYR A 92 5.31 -10.09 7.24
C TYR A 92 4.65 -11.47 7.33
N TRP A 93 4.92 -12.21 8.41
CA TRP A 93 4.35 -13.56 8.58
C TRP A 93 2.83 -13.54 8.78
N ALA A 94 2.31 -12.52 9.46
CA ALA A 94 0.86 -12.33 9.58
C ALA A 94 0.22 -12.07 8.21
N GLY A 95 0.84 -11.21 7.38
CA GLY A 95 0.40 -10.97 6.00
C GLY A 95 0.37 -12.25 5.17
N LEU A 96 1.45 -13.04 5.20
CA LEU A 96 1.52 -14.33 4.50
C LEU A 96 0.45 -15.31 4.98
N LYS A 97 0.26 -15.44 6.30
CA LYS A 97 -0.77 -16.28 6.89
C LYS A 97 -2.19 -15.86 6.47
N THR A 98 -2.45 -14.56 6.36
CA THR A 98 -3.71 -14.04 5.82
C THR A 98 -3.94 -14.53 4.38
N GLN A 99 -2.92 -14.46 3.51
CA GLN A 99 -3.07 -14.92 2.12
C GLN A 99 -3.35 -16.43 2.03
N VAL A 100 -2.64 -17.26 2.80
CA VAL A 100 -2.86 -18.71 2.83
C VAL A 100 -4.29 -19.04 3.28
N ARG A 101 -4.75 -18.44 4.38
CA ARG A 101 -6.10 -18.70 4.91
C ARG A 101 -7.20 -18.18 3.98
N LEU A 102 -6.97 -17.07 3.29
CA LEU A 102 -7.87 -16.62 2.23
C LEU A 102 -7.94 -17.63 1.09
N GLY A 103 -6.81 -18.24 0.72
CA GLY A 103 -6.77 -19.28 -0.32
C GLY A 103 -7.52 -20.55 0.09
N GLU A 104 -7.35 -21.00 1.33
CA GLU A 104 -8.11 -22.13 1.90
C GLU A 104 -9.61 -21.84 1.91
N TRP A 105 -10.00 -20.66 2.40
CA TRP A 105 -11.39 -20.21 2.40
C TRP A 105 -11.97 -20.14 0.98
N ALA A 106 -11.26 -19.51 0.04
CA ALA A 106 -11.70 -19.40 -1.34
C ALA A 106 -11.86 -20.77 -2.01
N THR A 107 -10.96 -21.72 -1.70
CA THR A 107 -11.04 -23.10 -2.21
C THR A 107 -12.25 -23.83 -1.65
N TRP A 108 -12.51 -23.71 -0.34
CA TRP A 108 -13.66 -24.32 0.32
C TRP A 108 -14.99 -23.87 -0.29
N TYR A 109 -15.12 -22.57 -0.57
CA TYR A 109 -16.31 -21.98 -1.19
C TYR A 109 -16.29 -21.98 -2.73
N GLN A 110 -15.32 -22.67 -3.36
CA GLN A 110 -15.20 -22.81 -4.82
C GLN A 110 -15.15 -21.47 -5.58
N LEU A 111 -14.51 -20.46 -4.98
CA LEU A 111 -14.34 -19.14 -5.56
C LEU A 111 -13.15 -19.14 -6.54
N HIS A 112 -13.36 -19.73 -7.72
CA HIS A 112 -12.30 -19.99 -8.71
C HIS A 112 -11.50 -18.75 -9.11
N ASP A 113 -12.17 -17.61 -9.33
CA ASP A 113 -11.53 -16.33 -9.68
C ASP A 113 -10.59 -15.87 -8.55
N MET A 114 -11.08 -15.82 -7.30
CA MET A 114 -10.25 -15.46 -6.15
C MET A 114 -9.08 -16.44 -5.96
N CYS A 115 -9.31 -17.74 -6.11
CA CYS A 115 -8.25 -18.76 -6.01
C CYS A 115 -7.14 -18.52 -7.04
N HIS A 116 -7.51 -18.21 -8.29
CA HIS A 116 -6.56 -17.91 -9.34
C HIS A 116 -5.70 -16.69 -8.99
N HIS A 117 -6.32 -15.60 -8.54
CA HIS A 117 -5.59 -14.37 -8.21
C HIS A 117 -4.72 -14.53 -6.97
N LEU A 118 -5.19 -15.23 -5.93
CA LEU A 118 -4.39 -15.52 -4.73
C LEU A 118 -3.15 -16.35 -5.05
N LYS A 119 -3.23 -17.33 -5.97
CA LYS A 119 -2.07 -18.13 -6.41
C LYS A 119 -0.98 -17.28 -7.07
N CYS A 120 -1.38 -16.21 -7.75
CA CYS A 120 -0.48 -15.32 -8.44
C CYS A 120 -0.08 -14.09 -7.59
N TRP A 121 -0.71 -13.91 -6.44
CA TRP A 121 -0.50 -12.79 -5.53
C TRP A 121 0.74 -13.02 -4.67
N MET A 122 1.91 -12.66 -5.21
CA MET A 122 3.21 -12.84 -4.56
C MET A 122 3.52 -11.81 -3.44
N LEU A 123 2.48 -11.20 -2.85
CA LEU A 123 2.61 -10.09 -1.90
C LEU A 123 2.07 -10.47 -0.53
N VAL A 124 2.75 -10.07 0.54
CA VAL A 124 2.22 -10.22 1.90
C VAL A 124 1.14 -9.20 2.24
N PHE A 125 1.12 -8.08 1.51
CA PHE A 125 0.06 -7.07 1.59
C PHE A 125 -1.20 -7.60 0.92
N ASN A 126 -2.38 -7.31 1.47
CA ASN A 126 -3.63 -7.70 0.82
C ASN A 126 -4.16 -6.66 -0.17
N VAL A 127 -3.53 -5.48 -0.23
CA VAL A 127 -3.94 -4.41 -1.14
C VAL A 127 -2.74 -3.63 -1.67
N VAL A 128 -2.83 -3.26 -2.94
CA VAL A 128 -1.94 -2.31 -3.60
C VAL A 128 -2.76 -1.19 -4.20
N SER A 129 -2.42 0.06 -3.91
CA SER A 129 -2.96 1.22 -4.61
C SER A 129 -1.89 1.82 -5.52
N VAL A 130 -2.22 2.00 -6.79
CA VAL A 130 -1.37 2.74 -7.75
C VAL A 130 -1.99 4.12 -7.92
N ILE A 131 -1.22 5.16 -7.57
CA ILE A 131 -1.66 6.54 -7.44
C ILE A 131 -0.80 7.39 -8.37
N CYS A 132 -1.38 7.85 -9.47
CA CYS A 132 -0.69 8.59 -10.52
C CYS A 132 -1.10 10.06 -10.48
N ASN A 133 -0.12 10.97 -10.42
CA ASN A 133 -0.31 12.43 -10.44
C ASN A 133 -1.43 12.95 -9.54
N ARG A 134 -1.65 12.30 -8.40
CA ARG A 134 -2.68 12.68 -7.44
C ARG A 134 -2.03 13.25 -6.20
N ARG A 135 -2.39 14.48 -5.87
CA ARG A 135 -2.06 15.09 -4.57
C ARG A 135 -2.90 14.44 -3.48
N SER A 136 -2.23 14.07 -2.39
CA SER A 136 -2.91 13.56 -1.21
C SER A 136 -2.85 14.64 -0.13
N PRO A 137 -3.97 15.29 0.25
CA PRO A 137 -3.98 16.26 1.33
C PRO A 137 -3.62 15.58 2.66
N PRO A 138 -3.26 16.35 3.70
CA PRO A 138 -3.01 15.83 5.04
C PRO A 138 -4.08 14.87 5.57
N HIS A 139 -3.70 13.60 5.77
CA HIS A 139 -4.65 12.58 6.23
C HIS A 139 -3.98 11.48 7.05
N ARG A 140 -4.81 10.58 7.57
CA ARG A 140 -4.46 9.28 8.13
C ARG A 140 -5.27 8.22 7.40
N ASP A 141 -4.81 6.98 7.47
CA ASP A 141 -5.53 5.83 6.92
C ASP A 141 -6.23 5.04 8.03
N PRO A 142 -7.54 5.28 8.27
CA PRO A 142 -8.22 4.74 9.43
C PRO A 142 -8.54 3.24 9.33
N LYS A 143 -8.29 2.59 8.20
CA LYS A 143 -8.66 1.18 7.99
C LYS A 143 -7.48 0.20 8.10
N CYS A 144 -6.30 0.72 8.38
CA CYS A 144 -5.12 -0.08 8.70
C CYS A 144 -5.02 -0.22 10.23
N ARG A 145 -4.27 -1.21 10.72
CA ARG A 145 -3.94 -1.33 12.15
C ARG A 145 -2.86 -0.30 12.52
N PRO A 146 -2.85 0.22 13.76
CA PRO A 146 -1.77 1.11 14.19
C PRO A 146 -0.40 0.42 14.25
N GLU A 147 -0.35 -0.89 14.48
CA GLU A 147 0.88 -1.69 14.46
C GLU A 147 1.37 -2.00 13.03
N ALA A 148 0.47 -1.91 12.04
CA ALA A 148 0.79 -2.24 10.67
C ALA A 148 1.55 -1.10 9.96
N PHE A 149 2.53 -1.46 9.14
CA PHE A 149 3.13 -0.55 8.19
C PHE A 149 2.39 -0.59 6.86
N ASP A 150 2.13 0.61 6.36
CA ASP A 150 1.91 0.85 4.95
C ASP A 150 3.27 1.21 4.36
N ILE A 151 3.64 0.55 3.26
CA ILE A 151 4.85 0.89 2.51
C ILE A 151 4.44 1.67 1.28
N MET A 152 5.11 2.78 1.01
CA MET A 152 4.93 3.59 -0.17
C MET A 152 6.22 3.56 -0.98
N THR A 153 6.10 3.28 -2.27
CA THR A 153 7.20 3.44 -3.23
C THR A 153 6.82 4.52 -4.22
N THR A 154 7.81 5.21 -4.77
CA THR A 154 7.57 6.27 -5.75
C THR A 154 8.46 6.10 -6.97
N ALA A 155 7.93 6.46 -8.12
CA ALA A 155 8.64 6.47 -9.39
C ALA A 155 8.09 7.59 -10.27
N GLY A 156 8.92 8.15 -11.14
CA GLY A 156 8.50 9.22 -12.04
C GLY A 156 9.63 10.17 -12.39
N ILE A 157 9.25 11.23 -13.10
CA ILE A 157 10.10 12.35 -13.47
C ILE A 157 9.47 13.57 -12.83
N TYR A 158 10.02 14.00 -11.72
CA TYR A 158 9.53 15.13 -10.95
C TYR A 158 10.70 15.77 -10.21
N HIS A 159 10.51 17.04 -9.84
CA HIS A 159 11.46 17.79 -9.05
C HIS A 159 10.91 17.96 -7.64
N LEU A 160 11.77 17.68 -6.66
CA LEU A 160 11.56 17.96 -5.23
C LEU A 160 10.20 17.48 -4.70
N VAL A 161 10.13 16.21 -4.30
CA VAL A 161 8.97 15.70 -3.59
C VAL A 161 9.27 15.64 -2.10
N ILE A 162 8.41 16.28 -1.31
CA ILE A 162 8.51 16.28 0.15
C ILE A 162 7.41 15.40 0.71
N MET A 163 7.80 14.38 1.45
CA MET A 163 6.90 13.68 2.34
C MET A 163 6.95 14.33 3.72
N ASP A 164 5.78 14.67 4.25
CA ASP A 164 5.64 15.40 5.52
C ASP A 164 4.81 14.59 6.50
N PHE A 165 5.48 14.14 7.57
CA PHE A 165 4.89 13.46 8.72
C PHE A 165 4.53 14.50 9.78
N MET A 166 3.40 15.17 9.56
CA MET A 166 3.03 16.41 10.22
C MET A 166 3.00 16.31 11.75
N ASN A 167 2.44 15.24 12.31
CA ASN A 167 2.33 15.09 13.76
C ASN A 167 3.64 14.63 14.43
N LEU A 168 4.67 14.31 13.63
CA LEU A 168 6.02 14.03 14.10
C LEU A 168 6.96 15.22 13.87
N GLY A 169 6.55 16.22 13.09
CA GLY A 169 7.42 17.34 12.71
C GLY A 169 8.57 16.93 11.78
N ILE A 170 8.46 15.79 11.10
CA ILE A 170 9.52 15.23 10.25
C ILE A 170 9.16 15.44 8.78
N LYS A 171 10.13 15.93 8.01
CA LYS A 171 10.04 16.06 6.54
C LYS A 171 11.28 15.43 5.91
N PHE A 172 11.10 14.76 4.79
CA PHE A 172 12.20 14.20 4.03
C PHE A 172 11.94 14.28 2.53
N LEU A 173 13.03 14.31 1.78
CA LEU A 173 13.02 14.13 0.33
C LEU A 173 12.49 12.74 0.03
N TYR A 174 11.53 12.67 -0.90
CA TYR A 174 10.86 11.46 -1.31
C TYR A 174 10.98 11.33 -2.84
N ASP A 175 12.23 11.20 -3.28
CA ASP A 175 12.62 11.18 -4.68
C ASP A 175 12.25 9.86 -5.39
N SER A 176 12.25 9.89 -6.72
CA SER A 176 11.97 8.74 -7.56
C SER A 176 12.88 7.56 -7.21
N GLY A 177 12.29 6.40 -6.95
CA GLY A 177 12.98 5.21 -6.47
C GLY A 177 12.98 5.03 -4.94
N SER A 178 12.45 6.00 -4.18
CA SER A 178 12.38 5.89 -2.72
C SER A 178 11.32 4.88 -2.26
N MET A 179 11.60 4.23 -1.13
CA MET A 179 10.67 3.40 -0.38
C MET A 179 10.54 3.96 1.04
N LEU A 180 9.32 4.07 1.52
CA LEU A 180 8.99 4.61 2.82
C LEU A 180 8.00 3.69 3.53
N ALA A 181 8.33 3.23 4.73
CA ALA A 181 7.41 2.49 5.59
C ALA A 181 6.95 3.36 6.75
N SER A 182 5.64 3.37 7.02
CA SER A 182 5.11 4.05 8.21
C SER A 182 3.77 3.46 8.65
N SER A 183 3.42 3.66 9.93
CA SER A 183 2.04 3.45 10.39
C SER A 183 1.17 4.63 9.97
N CYS A 184 0.58 4.55 8.78
CA CYS A 184 -0.29 5.61 8.23
C CYS A 184 -1.59 5.83 9.04
N ARG A 185 -1.93 4.92 9.96
CA ARG A 185 -3.01 5.15 10.93
C ARG A 185 -2.60 6.11 12.04
N LEU A 186 -1.35 6.05 12.50
CA LEU A 186 -0.84 6.92 13.56
C LEU A 186 -0.28 8.23 12.99
N VAL A 187 0.52 8.11 11.93
CA VAL A 187 1.24 9.20 11.29
C VAL A 187 0.32 9.92 10.29
N ARG A 188 0.00 11.17 10.62
CA ARG A 188 -0.68 12.08 9.70
C ARG A 188 0.34 12.51 8.65
N HIS A 189 0.05 12.19 7.39
CA HIS A 189 1.00 12.38 6.32
C HIS A 189 0.36 13.07 5.10
N HIS A 190 1.21 13.73 4.32
CA HIS A 190 0.91 14.19 2.97
C HIS A 190 2.18 14.26 2.15
N MET A 191 1.98 14.30 0.83
CA MET A 191 3.05 14.46 -0.13
C MET A 191 2.84 15.78 -0.87
N HIS A 192 3.90 16.57 -0.91
CA HIS A 192 3.99 17.77 -1.72
C HIS A 192 4.88 17.51 -2.93
N VAL A 193 4.37 17.84 -4.12
CA VAL A 193 5.12 17.79 -5.37
C VAL A 193 5.00 19.18 -5.98
N GLU A 194 6.13 19.78 -6.32
CA GLU A 194 6.14 21.08 -7.00
C GLU A 194 5.79 20.93 -8.47
N GLU A 195 6.52 20.07 -9.19
CA GLU A 195 6.35 19.85 -10.62
C GLU A 195 6.73 18.42 -11.03
N GLY A 196 6.04 17.91 -12.05
CA GLY A 196 6.38 16.68 -12.77
C GLY A 196 5.27 15.64 -12.82
N SER A 197 5.64 14.42 -13.18
CA SER A 197 4.75 13.25 -13.20
C SER A 197 5.27 12.17 -12.26
N TRP A 198 4.43 11.73 -11.33
CA TRP A 198 4.77 10.77 -10.29
C TRP A 198 3.74 9.64 -10.21
N ILE A 199 4.24 8.48 -9.81
CA ILE A 199 3.49 7.29 -9.49
C ILE A 199 3.88 6.92 -8.07
N VAL A 200 2.93 6.95 -7.16
CA VAL A 200 3.07 6.35 -5.84
C VAL A 200 2.37 5.01 -5.84
N THR A 201 3.08 3.96 -5.43
CA THR A 201 2.47 2.67 -5.14
C THR A 201 2.42 2.48 -3.63
N ALA A 202 1.22 2.38 -3.07
CA ALA A 202 1.00 2.12 -1.66
C ALA A 202 0.64 0.64 -1.46
N TRP A 203 1.40 -0.04 -0.61
CA TRP A 203 1.30 -1.45 -0.27
C TRP A 203 0.84 -1.52 1.19
N TYR A 204 -0.36 -2.04 1.44
CA TYR A 204 -0.94 -1.99 2.77
C TYR A 204 -1.84 -3.18 3.08
N MET A 205 -2.17 -3.31 4.36
CA MET A 205 -3.03 -4.36 4.89
C MET A 205 -4.34 -3.76 5.39
N ARG A 206 -5.46 -4.14 4.78
CA ARG A 206 -6.78 -3.88 5.32
C ARG A 206 -7.05 -4.79 6.50
N ASP A 207 -7.41 -4.17 7.63
CA ASP A 207 -7.65 -4.90 8.86
C ASP A 207 -8.85 -5.84 8.76
N SER A 208 -9.88 -5.43 8.04
CA SER A 208 -11.09 -6.23 7.82
C SER A 208 -10.80 -7.59 7.18
N ILE A 209 -9.80 -7.67 6.29
CA ILE A 209 -9.39 -8.93 5.68
C ILE A 209 -8.67 -9.84 6.69
N HIS A 210 -7.78 -9.28 7.53
CA HIS A 210 -7.13 -10.05 8.59
C HIS A 210 -8.14 -10.58 9.60
N ASN A 211 -9.14 -9.75 9.95
CA ASN A 211 -10.23 -10.15 10.84
C ASN A 211 -11.08 -11.28 10.24
N PHE A 212 -11.41 -11.16 8.95
CA PHE A 212 -12.24 -12.14 8.24
C PHE A 212 -11.66 -13.56 8.32
N VAL A 213 -10.36 -13.71 8.07
CA VAL A 213 -9.66 -15.01 8.17
C VAL A 213 -8.99 -15.25 9.53
N ARG A 214 -9.35 -14.45 10.55
CA ARG A 214 -8.92 -14.58 11.94
C ARG A 214 -7.40 -14.62 12.11
N THR A 215 -6.65 -13.88 11.30
CA THR A 215 -5.19 -13.79 11.41
C THR A 215 -4.82 -13.22 12.78
N PRO A 216 -3.89 -13.86 13.53
CA PRO A 216 -3.43 -13.36 14.81
C PRO A 216 -2.92 -11.92 14.71
N ARG A 217 -3.15 -11.14 15.76
CA ARG A 217 -2.67 -9.77 15.85
C ARG A 217 -1.17 -9.75 16.07
N THR A 218 -0.49 -8.85 15.38
CA THR A 218 0.92 -8.57 15.61
C THR A 218 1.05 -7.40 16.57
N ASP A 219 2.12 -7.41 17.35
CA ASP A 219 2.54 -6.27 18.15
C ASP A 219 3.28 -5.26 17.25
N TYR A 220 3.66 -4.11 17.80
CA TYR A 220 4.52 -3.14 17.12
C TYR A 220 5.86 -3.76 16.72
N ALA A 221 6.46 -3.24 15.64
CA ALA A 221 7.81 -3.62 15.24
C ALA A 221 8.80 -3.46 16.40
N LYS A 222 9.55 -4.52 16.69
CA LYS A 222 10.55 -4.56 17.77
C LYS A 222 11.93 -4.41 17.15
N TYR A 223 12.58 -3.30 17.43
CA TYR A 223 13.98 -3.09 17.09
C TYR A 223 14.78 -3.24 18.38
N GLY A 224 15.75 -4.16 18.37
CA GLY A 224 16.64 -4.32 19.52
C GLY A 224 17.46 -3.05 19.73
N THR A 225 17.74 -2.71 20.99
CA THR A 225 18.94 -1.95 21.32
C THR A 225 20.12 -2.69 20.71
N VAL A 226 20.70 -2.15 19.65
CA VAL A 226 22.02 -2.60 19.20
C VAL A 226 22.95 -2.42 20.40
N LYS A 227 23.34 -3.51 21.05
CA LYS A 227 24.51 -3.46 21.93
C LYS A 227 25.68 -3.19 20.99
N CYS A 228 26.09 -1.93 20.86
CA CYS A 228 27.38 -1.59 20.26
C CYS A 228 28.45 -2.23 21.14
N SER A 229 28.81 -3.48 20.86
CA SER A 229 30.02 -4.11 21.38
C SER A 229 31.21 -3.61 20.56
N HIS A 230 31.47 -2.31 20.61
CA HIS A 230 32.81 -1.82 20.37
C HIS A 230 33.47 -1.66 21.73
N PRO A 231 34.50 -2.45 22.07
CA PRO A 231 35.33 -2.11 23.21
C PRO A 231 35.94 -0.74 22.90
N VAL A 232 35.54 0.27 23.68
CA VAL A 232 36.30 1.52 23.75
C VAL A 232 37.67 1.11 24.28
N ALA A 233 38.67 1.13 23.41
CA ALA A 233 40.05 1.03 23.84
C ALA A 233 40.28 2.16 24.85
N LYS A 234 40.50 1.80 26.12
CA LYS A 234 41.04 2.73 27.09
C LYS A 234 42.46 3.05 26.63
N ASN A 235 42.68 4.29 26.23
CA ASN A 235 44.02 4.84 26.17
C ASN A 235 44.45 5.08 27.62
N ASP A 236 45.25 4.18 28.15
CA ASP A 236 45.99 4.42 29.37
C ASP A 236 47.18 5.34 29.03
N ALA A 237 47.20 6.51 29.68
CA ALA A 237 48.32 7.44 29.72
C ALA A 237 49.20 7.12 30.92
#